data_AF-A0A932N1J4-F1
#
_entry.id   AF-A0A932N1J4-F1
#
_cell.length_a   1.000
_cell.length_b   1.000
_cell.length_c   1.000
_cell.angle_alpha   90.00
_cell.angle_beta   90.00
_cell.angle_gamma   90.00
#
_symmetry.space_group_name_H-M   'P 1'
#
loop_
_entity.id
_entity.type
_entity.pdbx_description
1 polymer ?
#
loop_
_entity_poly.entity_id
_entity_poly.type
_entity_poly.pdbx_seq_one_letter_code
_entity_poly.pdbx_strand_id
1 'polypeptide(L)'
;MLRVPSIYCGLIACALLSSCEEEDDTPSGYRVITAISADDHRAKFPITDGAHAGSDCQTCHGDFDSFSQFTCFHCHDHAEADTNELHGPMADYAYESDACYRCHPDGTGELSRTSHDRFFPIAAPAPHESVDCAGCHQEADRKVVSCLPCHDHEEGPMADRHRAVTEYRFTTEGCLSCHPRGEVTTDPAAHRPFFPIGQGTAHDDESCSDCHTSATDRKVINCVGCHHDSAATNAAHRISDYRYDSDSCRDCHGDSQVDRIRDHVPVVVSSG
;
A
#
# COMPACT_ATOMS: atom_id res chain seq x y z
N MET A 1 69.76 -32.64 29.81
CA MET A 1 69.66 -31.25 29.31
C MET A 1 68.94 -31.27 27.97
N LEU A 2 68.00 -30.33 27.79
CA LEU A 2 67.30 -29.92 26.56
C LEU A 2 66.01 -30.66 26.13
N ARG A 3 64.90 -30.12 26.66
CA ARG A 3 63.59 -29.71 26.07
C ARG A 3 62.70 -30.69 25.25
N VAL A 4 61.54 -30.97 25.86
CA VAL A 4 60.18 -31.32 25.35
C VAL A 4 59.49 -30.01 24.84
N PRO A 5 58.34 -29.94 24.10
CA PRO A 5 57.28 -30.95 24.03
C PRO A 5 56.36 -31.10 22.77
N SER A 6 55.60 -32.20 22.85
CA SER A 6 54.16 -32.42 22.57
C SER A 6 53.47 -32.03 21.25
N ILE A 7 53.14 -33.09 20.51
CA ILE A 7 51.80 -33.54 20.06
C ILE A 7 50.61 -32.74 20.64
N TYR A 8 49.68 -32.26 19.79
CA TYR A 8 48.25 -32.63 19.85
C TYR A 8 47.50 -32.27 18.55
N CYS A 9 46.70 -33.25 18.13
CA CYS A 9 45.70 -33.25 17.07
C CYS A 9 44.44 -32.48 17.50
N GLY A 10 43.74 -31.83 16.57
CA GLY A 10 42.39 -31.28 16.82
C GLY A 10 41.85 -30.41 15.68
N LEU A 11 40.98 -30.99 14.85
CA LEU A 11 39.98 -30.27 14.03
C LEU A 11 38.98 -29.55 14.96
N ILE A 12 38.45 -28.40 14.53
CA ILE A 12 37.02 -27.99 14.55
C ILE A 12 36.91 -26.51 14.12
N ALA A 13 35.99 -26.25 13.20
CA ALA A 13 35.57 -24.94 12.71
C ALA A 13 34.86 -24.12 13.80
N CYS A 14 34.94 -22.78 13.71
CA CYS A 14 33.88 -21.92 14.23
C CYS A 14 33.71 -20.69 13.32
N ALA A 15 32.45 -20.49 12.94
CA ALA A 15 31.92 -19.46 12.06
C ALA A 15 31.61 -18.16 12.82
N LEU A 16 31.43 -17.09 12.03
CA LEU A 16 30.46 -15.99 12.20
C LEU A 16 30.27 -15.38 13.60
N LEU A 17 30.99 -14.29 13.89
CA LEU A 17 30.70 -13.28 14.93
C LEU A 17 31.54 -12.04 14.52
N SER A 18 31.12 -10.79 14.40
CA SER A 18 29.91 -10.08 14.79
C SER A 18 29.78 -8.87 13.85
N SER A 19 28.58 -8.51 13.42
CA SER A 19 28.32 -7.17 12.87
C SER A 19 27.22 -6.55 13.69
N CYS A 20 27.60 -6.18 14.90
CA CYS A 20 27.01 -5.14 15.75
C CYS A 20 28.05 -4.90 16.85
N GLU A 21 29.11 -4.17 16.51
CA GLU A 21 30.13 -3.77 17.48
C GLU A 21 29.64 -2.52 18.22
N GLU A 22 29.72 -2.55 19.56
CA GLU A 22 29.64 -1.37 20.40
C GLU A 22 30.73 -0.37 19.97
N GLU A 23 30.37 0.91 19.96
CA GLU A 23 31.17 2.10 19.63
C GLU A 23 32.66 1.85 19.29
N ASP A 24 32.98 1.87 17.99
CA ASP A 24 34.35 1.87 17.51
C ASP A 24 34.99 3.24 17.80
N ASP A 25 35.96 3.28 18.73
CA ASP A 25 36.68 4.45 19.23
C ASP A 25 37.69 4.99 18.17
N THR A 26 37.25 5.05 16.90
CA THR A 26 38.07 5.46 15.76
C THR A 26 38.10 6.99 15.63
N PRO A 27 39.29 7.62 15.63
CA PRO A 27 39.42 9.07 15.51
C PRO A 27 38.84 9.58 14.19
N SER A 28 37.83 10.46 14.33
CA SER A 28 37.23 11.38 13.36
C SER A 28 37.69 11.26 11.90
N GLY A 29 36.77 10.77 11.05
CA GLY A 29 36.69 11.24 9.66
C GLY A 29 36.36 10.21 8.58
N TYR A 30 36.34 8.91 8.88
CA TYR A 30 36.04 7.89 7.87
C TYR A 30 35.26 6.71 8.48
N ARG A 31 33.92 6.81 8.51
CA ARG A 31 33.07 5.64 8.77
C ARG A 31 33.10 4.77 7.52
N VAL A 32 33.62 3.56 7.63
CA VAL A 32 33.45 2.55 6.58
C VAL A 32 31.94 2.24 6.53
N ILE A 33 31.28 2.49 5.40
CA ILE A 33 29.83 2.31 5.20
C ILE A 33 29.44 0.82 5.10
N THR A 34 30.13 -0.06 5.83
CA THR A 34 29.88 -1.51 5.80
C THR A 34 29.25 -2.04 7.09
N ALA A 35 29.11 -1.21 8.14
CA ALA A 35 28.40 -1.59 9.36
C ALA A 35 27.42 -0.47 9.78
N ILE A 36 26.12 -0.77 9.70
CA ILE A 36 25.06 0.04 10.31
C ILE A 36 25.15 -0.17 11.83
N SER A 37 25.20 0.92 12.61
CA SER A 37 25.05 0.82 14.06
C SER A 37 23.57 0.66 14.44
N ALA A 38 23.29 0.21 15.67
CA ALA A 38 21.91 0.12 16.17
C ALA A 38 21.19 1.49 16.15
N ASP A 39 21.93 2.58 16.35
CA ASP A 39 21.40 3.94 16.24
C ASP A 39 21.15 4.36 14.79
N ASP A 40 22.03 4.01 13.86
CA ASP A 40 21.80 4.24 12.43
C ASP A 40 20.57 3.44 11.93
N HIS A 41 20.30 2.27 12.53
CA HIS A 41 19.17 1.42 12.22
C HIS A 41 17.83 2.02 12.64
N ARG A 42 17.79 2.89 13.67
CA ARG A 42 16.56 3.53 14.19
C ARG A 42 15.74 4.25 13.10
N ALA A 43 16.41 4.84 12.11
CA ALA A 43 15.74 5.52 10.99
C ALA A 43 15.07 4.55 9.99
N LYS A 44 15.37 3.25 10.09
CA LYS A 44 14.80 2.17 9.28
C LYS A 44 13.82 1.34 10.10
N PHE A 45 14.26 0.82 11.24
CA PHE A 45 13.44 -0.02 12.10
C PHE A 45 13.93 0.10 13.55
N PRO A 46 13.02 0.31 14.52
CA PRO A 46 13.39 0.59 15.91
C PRO A 46 13.87 -0.69 16.62
N ILE A 47 15.19 -0.83 16.80
CA ILE A 47 15.82 -1.91 17.60
C ILE A 47 16.48 -1.41 18.89
N THR A 48 16.52 -0.10 19.09
CA THR A 48 17.06 0.52 20.31
C THR A 48 15.96 0.89 21.31
N ASP A 49 14.69 0.75 20.93
CA ASP A 49 13.51 0.88 21.79
C ASP A 49 12.32 0.09 21.21
N GLY A 50 11.17 0.17 21.89
CA GLY A 50 9.96 -0.54 21.48
C GLY A 50 10.02 -2.06 21.73
N ALA A 51 9.20 -2.81 21.00
CA ALA A 51 9.06 -4.26 21.19
C ALA A 51 10.30 -5.06 20.73
N HIS A 52 11.12 -4.49 19.86
CA HIS A 52 12.34 -5.10 19.32
C HIS A 52 13.62 -4.53 19.95
N ALA A 53 13.50 -3.83 21.09
CA ALA A 53 14.63 -3.26 21.81
C ALA A 53 15.63 -4.34 22.22
N GLY A 54 16.89 -4.20 21.80
CA GLY A 54 17.97 -5.13 22.15
C GLY A 54 17.99 -6.42 21.35
N SER A 55 17.20 -6.51 20.27
CA SER A 55 17.27 -7.63 19.33
C SER A 55 18.66 -7.71 18.67
N ASP A 56 19.21 -8.92 18.60
CA ASP A 56 20.45 -9.16 17.87
C ASP A 56 20.22 -9.02 16.36
N CYS A 57 21.20 -8.45 15.67
CA CYS A 57 21.11 -8.10 14.26
C CYS A 57 20.91 -9.36 13.37
N GLN A 58 21.48 -10.51 13.78
CA GLN A 58 21.29 -11.80 13.10
C GLN A 58 19.90 -12.40 13.32
N THR A 59 19.15 -11.94 14.32
CA THR A 59 17.75 -12.38 14.53
C THR A 59 16.90 -12.13 13.29
N CYS A 60 17.12 -11.01 12.60
CA CYS A 60 16.38 -10.65 11.39
C CYS A 60 17.19 -10.88 10.11
N HIS A 61 18.50 -10.61 10.14
CA HIS A 61 19.35 -10.64 8.94
C HIS A 61 20.04 -11.99 8.69
N GLY A 62 20.18 -12.85 9.71
CA GLY A 62 20.71 -14.21 9.64
C GLY A 62 21.81 -14.45 8.59
N ASP A 63 21.68 -15.56 7.87
CA ASP A 63 22.66 -16.01 6.87
C ASP A 63 22.41 -15.43 5.46
N PHE A 64 21.67 -14.31 5.32
CA PHE A 64 21.42 -13.73 4.00
C PHE A 64 22.69 -13.15 3.37
N ASP A 65 22.71 -13.11 2.03
CA ASP A 65 23.87 -12.64 1.25
C ASP A 65 24.17 -11.15 1.45
N SER A 66 23.21 -10.37 1.96
CA SER A 66 23.44 -8.99 2.36
C SER A 66 22.52 -8.53 3.48
N PHE A 67 22.98 -7.51 4.22
CA PHE A 67 22.24 -6.87 5.30
C PHE A 67 21.00 -6.07 4.85
N SER A 68 20.73 -5.94 3.54
CA SER A 68 19.46 -5.39 3.06
C SER A 68 18.34 -6.43 3.06
N GLN A 69 18.68 -7.72 3.11
CA GLN A 69 17.74 -8.82 3.23
C GLN A 69 17.49 -9.09 4.71
N PHE A 70 16.25 -9.40 5.04
CA PHE A 70 15.82 -9.70 6.38
C PHE A 70 14.58 -10.59 6.33
N THR A 71 14.26 -11.21 7.47
CA THR A 71 12.98 -11.87 7.65
C THR A 71 12.37 -11.57 9.02
N CYS A 72 11.06 -11.36 9.03
CA CYS A 72 10.27 -11.25 10.27
C CYS A 72 9.93 -12.64 10.83
N PHE A 73 9.97 -13.68 9.98
CA PHE A 73 9.45 -15.01 10.29
C PHE A 73 10.33 -15.81 11.24
N HIS A 74 11.57 -15.37 11.51
CA HIS A 74 12.39 -15.98 12.56
C HIS A 74 11.75 -15.89 13.96
N CYS A 75 10.87 -14.90 14.19
CA CYS A 75 10.11 -14.78 15.43
C CYS A 75 8.59 -14.68 15.20
N HIS A 76 8.16 -14.11 14.07
CA HIS A 76 6.74 -13.95 13.71
C HIS A 76 6.28 -15.03 12.72
N ASP A 77 6.50 -16.29 13.04
CA ASP A 77 6.03 -17.45 12.26
C ASP A 77 4.54 -17.71 12.52
N HIS A 78 3.69 -16.81 12.02
CA HIS A 78 2.24 -17.02 12.03
C HIS A 78 1.86 -17.98 10.90
N ALA A 79 0.85 -18.83 11.08
CA ALA A 79 0.37 -19.61 9.94
C ALA A 79 -0.06 -18.67 8.80
N GLU A 80 0.44 -18.92 7.59
CA GLU A 80 0.12 -18.12 6.40
C GLU A 80 -1.39 -18.03 6.20
N ALA A 81 -2.12 -19.13 6.40
CA ALA A 81 -3.58 -19.17 6.28
C ALA A 81 -4.28 -18.16 7.21
N ASP A 82 -3.86 -18.09 8.48
CA ASP A 82 -4.45 -17.18 9.47
C ASP A 82 -4.10 -15.73 9.13
N THR A 83 -2.87 -15.49 8.66
CA THR A 83 -2.41 -14.16 8.26
C THR A 83 -3.15 -13.68 7.00
N ASN A 84 -3.38 -14.58 6.04
CA ASN A 84 -4.16 -14.34 4.82
C ASN A 84 -5.61 -14.00 5.15
N GLU A 85 -6.23 -14.66 6.14
CA GLU A 85 -7.59 -14.33 6.58
C GLU A 85 -7.67 -12.91 7.14
N LEU A 86 -6.68 -12.50 7.93
CA LEU A 86 -6.64 -11.17 8.54
C LEU A 86 -6.33 -10.04 7.54
N HIS A 87 -5.49 -10.30 6.54
CA HIS A 87 -5.02 -9.29 5.58
C HIS A 87 -5.64 -9.39 4.19
N GLY A 88 -6.47 -10.39 3.92
CA GLY A 88 -7.07 -10.65 2.60
C GLY A 88 -7.75 -9.45 1.92
N PRO A 89 -8.37 -8.50 2.65
CA PRO A 89 -8.92 -7.28 2.05
C PRO A 89 -7.86 -6.24 1.61
N MET A 90 -6.59 -6.38 2.00
CA MET A 90 -5.54 -5.41 1.65
C MET A 90 -4.95 -5.72 0.27
N ALA A 91 -5.16 -4.81 -0.68
CA ALA A 91 -4.75 -5.00 -2.07
C ALA A 91 -3.24 -5.26 -2.29
N ASP A 92 -2.38 -4.74 -1.40
CA ASP A 92 -0.91 -4.87 -1.53
C ASP A 92 -0.29 -5.82 -0.50
N TYR A 93 -1.12 -6.67 0.12
CA TYR A 93 -0.67 -7.70 1.03
C TYR A 93 0.02 -8.84 0.27
N ALA A 94 1.15 -9.27 0.81
CA ALA A 94 1.80 -10.54 0.49
C ALA A 94 2.35 -11.12 1.79
N TYR A 95 2.36 -12.45 1.91
CA TYR A 95 2.93 -13.14 3.07
C TYR A 95 4.47 -13.19 2.95
N GLU A 96 5.09 -12.01 2.91
CA GLU A 96 6.53 -11.82 2.73
C GLU A 96 7.03 -10.70 3.64
N SER A 97 8.27 -10.81 4.15
CA SER A 97 8.78 -9.91 5.20
C SER A 97 8.88 -8.44 4.78
N ASP A 98 9.18 -8.17 3.51
CA ASP A 98 9.20 -6.81 2.95
C ASP A 98 7.79 -6.22 2.83
N ALA A 99 6.79 -7.02 2.48
CA ALA A 99 5.40 -6.63 2.45
C ALA A 99 4.85 -6.36 3.86
N CYS A 100 5.21 -7.19 4.84
CA CYS A 100 4.91 -6.95 6.25
C CYS A 100 5.52 -5.63 6.73
N TYR A 101 6.82 -5.43 6.51
CA TYR A 101 7.55 -4.22 6.90
C TYR A 101 6.98 -2.96 6.24
N ARG A 102 6.53 -3.07 4.98
CA ARG A 102 5.85 -1.96 4.32
C ARG A 102 4.71 -1.48 5.19
N CYS A 103 3.80 -2.32 5.69
CA CYS A 103 2.64 -1.90 6.50
C CYS A 103 2.93 -1.71 7.99
N HIS A 104 3.88 -2.47 8.53
CA HIS A 104 4.29 -2.49 9.93
C HIS A 104 5.76 -2.06 10.07
N PRO A 105 6.06 -0.76 9.87
CA PRO A 105 7.44 -0.27 9.82
C PRO A 105 8.17 -0.30 11.18
N ASP A 106 7.44 -0.47 12.28
CA ASP A 106 7.98 -0.71 13.62
C ASP A 106 8.00 -2.20 14.01
N GLY A 107 7.57 -3.07 13.09
CA GLY A 107 7.44 -4.51 13.28
C GLY A 107 6.31 -4.93 14.22
N THR A 108 5.47 -4.01 14.68
CA THR A 108 4.34 -4.33 15.55
C THR A 108 3.09 -4.60 14.71
N GLY A 109 2.30 -5.60 15.11
CA GLY A 109 0.97 -5.84 14.51
C GLY A 109 -0.06 -4.76 14.87
N GLU A 110 0.29 -3.85 15.78
CA GLU A 110 -0.59 -2.78 16.23
C GLU A 110 -0.56 -1.60 15.25
N LEU A 111 -1.75 -1.06 14.95
CA LEU A 111 -1.86 0.16 14.16
C LEU A 111 -1.86 1.36 15.10
N SER A 112 -0.95 2.31 14.84
CA SER A 112 -0.86 3.54 15.61
C SER A 112 -1.51 4.73 14.87
N ARG A 113 -1.44 5.93 15.47
CA ARG A 113 -1.84 7.17 14.78
C ARG A 113 -1.03 7.40 13.49
N THR A 114 0.20 6.91 13.39
CA THR A 114 0.98 7.05 12.14
C THR A 114 0.52 6.08 11.05
N SER A 115 0.01 4.90 11.43
CA SER A 115 -0.55 3.93 10.49
C SER A 115 -1.80 4.47 9.77
N HIS A 116 -2.51 5.43 10.38
CA HIS A 116 -3.69 6.07 9.80
C HIS A 116 -3.41 6.71 8.44
N ASP A 117 -2.19 7.18 8.15
CA ASP A 117 -1.88 7.77 6.84
C ASP A 117 -2.25 6.83 5.67
N ARG A 118 -2.20 5.51 5.86
CA ARG A 118 -2.54 4.53 4.83
C ARG A 118 -4.04 4.27 4.68
N PHE A 119 -4.77 4.33 5.79
CA PHE A 119 -6.16 3.89 5.85
C PHE A 119 -7.15 5.06 5.91
N PHE A 120 -6.81 6.11 6.65
CA PHE A 120 -7.60 7.31 6.83
C PHE A 120 -6.69 8.44 7.34
N PRO A 121 -6.15 9.31 6.47
CA PRO A 121 -5.18 10.33 6.88
C PRO A 121 -5.75 11.29 7.93
N ILE A 122 -5.23 11.22 9.15
CA ILE A 122 -5.56 12.14 10.25
C ILE A 122 -4.36 12.98 10.70
N ALA A 123 -3.18 12.80 10.12
CA ALA A 123 -2.04 13.64 10.45
C ALA A 123 -2.24 15.06 9.90
N ALA A 124 -1.66 16.05 10.57
CA ALA A 124 -1.68 17.43 10.09
C ALA A 124 -1.25 17.51 8.62
N PRO A 125 -1.95 18.27 7.76
CA PRO A 125 -2.99 19.26 8.06
C PRO A 125 -4.43 18.72 7.90
N ALA A 126 -4.66 17.42 8.08
CA ALA A 126 -5.98 16.82 7.88
C ALA A 126 -7.03 17.39 8.85
N PRO A 127 -8.32 17.50 8.43
CA PRO A 127 -9.39 18.04 9.29
C PRO A 127 -9.58 17.31 10.63
N HIS A 128 -9.20 16.04 10.71
CA HIS A 128 -9.36 15.19 11.89
C HIS A 128 -8.11 15.14 12.79
N GLU A 129 -7.11 16.02 12.59
CA GLU A 129 -5.85 15.99 13.34
C GLU A 129 -6.01 16.07 14.85
N SER A 130 -7.02 16.81 15.30
CA SER A 130 -7.30 17.11 16.71
C SER A 130 -8.39 16.21 17.30
N VAL A 131 -8.91 15.24 16.54
CA VAL A 131 -9.96 14.34 17.02
C VAL A 131 -9.34 13.23 17.88
N ASP A 132 -9.93 13.04 19.07
CA ASP A 132 -9.60 11.95 19.98
C ASP A 132 -9.96 10.60 19.37
N CYS A 133 -9.19 9.55 19.68
CA CYS A 133 -9.40 8.21 19.13
C CYS A 133 -10.85 7.72 19.36
N ALA A 134 -11.40 8.00 20.54
CA ALA A 134 -12.75 7.60 20.93
C ALA A 134 -13.87 8.39 20.20
N GLY A 135 -13.54 9.52 19.56
CA GLY A 135 -14.48 10.26 18.73
C GLY A 135 -14.94 9.43 17.53
N CYS A 136 -14.03 8.67 16.93
CA CYS A 136 -14.29 7.81 15.77
C CYS A 136 -14.44 6.33 16.16
N HIS A 137 -13.59 5.83 17.06
CA HIS A 137 -13.57 4.43 17.50
C HIS A 137 -14.29 4.28 18.84
N GLN A 138 -15.60 4.09 18.77
CA GLN A 138 -16.48 4.02 19.95
C GLN A 138 -16.59 2.60 20.53
N GLU A 139 -16.02 1.61 19.85
CA GLU A 139 -16.03 0.21 20.25
C GLU A 139 -14.63 -0.28 20.62
N ALA A 140 -14.56 -1.43 21.30
CA ALA A 140 -13.29 -2.07 21.63
C ALA A 140 -12.55 -2.53 20.36
N ASP A 141 -13.28 -3.00 19.36
CA ASP A 141 -12.74 -3.27 18.04
C ASP A 141 -12.54 -1.94 17.29
N ARG A 142 -11.29 -1.48 17.21
CA ARG A 142 -10.93 -0.24 16.52
C ARG A 142 -11.05 -0.33 15.00
N LYS A 143 -11.40 -1.48 14.43
CA LYS A 143 -11.80 -1.57 13.01
C LYS A 143 -13.18 -0.96 12.78
N VAL A 144 -14.02 -0.92 13.82
CA VAL A 144 -15.32 -0.27 13.76
C VAL A 144 -15.12 1.23 13.98
N VAL A 145 -15.63 2.02 13.03
CA VAL A 145 -15.55 3.47 13.02
C VAL A 145 -16.95 4.06 12.84
N SER A 146 -17.21 5.20 13.46
CA SER A 146 -18.46 5.94 13.31
C SER A 146 -18.18 7.41 13.01
N CYS A 147 -18.80 7.91 11.93
CA CYS A 147 -18.67 9.30 11.46
C CYS A 147 -19.86 10.14 11.90
N LEU A 148 -21.03 9.50 11.99
CA LEU A 148 -22.32 10.17 12.20
C LEU A 148 -22.39 10.96 13.50
N PRO A 149 -21.75 10.58 14.62
CA PRO A 149 -21.84 11.37 15.85
C PRO A 149 -21.26 12.78 15.75
N CYS A 150 -20.44 13.07 14.73
CA CYS A 150 -20.01 14.43 14.41
C CYS A 150 -20.66 14.97 13.14
N HIS A 151 -21.01 14.12 12.18
CA HIS A 151 -21.51 14.54 10.86
C HIS A 151 -23.02 14.39 10.67
N ASP A 152 -23.80 14.00 11.67
CA ASP A 152 -25.26 13.80 11.58
C ASP A 152 -26.02 14.99 10.97
N HIS A 153 -25.64 16.21 11.33
CA HIS A 153 -26.24 17.46 10.86
C HIS A 153 -25.99 17.75 9.37
N GLU A 154 -25.12 16.98 8.72
CA GLU A 154 -24.79 17.12 7.30
C GLU A 154 -25.68 16.26 6.39
N GLU A 155 -26.66 15.50 6.92
CA GLU A 155 -27.48 14.58 6.12
C GLU A 155 -28.13 15.25 4.89
N GLY A 156 -28.79 16.40 5.10
CA GLY A 156 -29.43 17.16 4.02
C GLY A 156 -28.43 17.73 3.01
N PRO A 157 -27.45 18.54 3.43
CA PRO A 157 -26.41 19.08 2.55
C PRO A 157 -25.61 18.00 1.81
N MET A 158 -25.42 16.81 2.40
CA MET A 158 -24.77 15.70 1.72
C MET A 158 -25.70 15.02 0.72
N ALA A 159 -26.98 14.84 1.03
CA ALA A 159 -27.95 14.32 0.06
C ALA A 159 -28.01 15.19 -1.20
N ASP A 160 -27.98 16.51 -1.06
CA ASP A 160 -27.98 17.45 -2.20
C ASP A 160 -26.72 17.33 -3.07
N ARG A 161 -25.56 17.12 -2.44
CA ARG A 161 -24.28 16.91 -3.15
C ARG A 161 -24.20 15.54 -3.82
N HIS A 162 -24.83 14.53 -3.24
CA HIS A 162 -24.87 13.17 -3.75
C HIS A 162 -26.13 12.87 -4.58
N ARG A 163 -26.90 13.88 -5.01
CA ARG A 163 -28.16 13.70 -5.74
C ARG A 163 -28.06 12.84 -7.02
N ALA A 164 -26.86 12.75 -7.60
CA ALA A 164 -26.57 11.95 -8.80
C ALA A 164 -26.10 10.51 -8.48
N VAL A 165 -26.00 10.15 -7.20
CA VAL A 165 -25.59 8.84 -6.71
C VAL A 165 -26.83 8.09 -6.25
N THR A 166 -27.30 7.16 -7.08
CA THR A 166 -28.54 6.39 -6.87
C THR A 166 -28.50 5.50 -5.62
N GLU A 167 -27.32 4.99 -5.26
CA GLU A 167 -27.10 4.15 -4.07
C GLU A 167 -26.59 4.94 -2.85
N TYR A 168 -26.73 6.27 -2.84
CA TYR A 168 -26.31 7.09 -1.70
C TYR A 168 -27.02 6.67 -0.42
N ARG A 169 -26.23 6.39 0.63
CA ARG A 169 -26.70 6.03 1.97
C ARG A 169 -25.96 6.88 2.99
N PHE A 170 -26.69 7.65 3.78
CA PHE A 170 -26.10 8.46 4.85
C PHE A 170 -25.78 7.62 6.09
N THR A 171 -24.79 6.74 5.94
CA THR A 171 -24.30 5.81 6.96
C THR A 171 -22.79 5.77 6.88
N THR A 172 -22.08 5.43 7.96
CA THR A 172 -20.62 5.34 7.91
C THR A 172 -20.12 4.36 6.85
N GLU A 173 -20.74 3.18 6.74
CA GLU A 173 -20.43 2.21 5.68
C GLU A 173 -20.73 2.78 4.28
N GLY A 174 -21.86 3.47 4.11
CA GLY A 174 -22.21 4.15 2.86
C GLY A 174 -21.16 5.19 2.46
N CYS A 175 -20.70 6.02 3.40
CA CYS A 175 -19.64 6.99 3.16
C CYS A 175 -18.32 6.29 2.77
N LEU A 176 -17.87 5.31 3.55
CA LEU A 176 -16.59 4.62 3.34
C LEU A 176 -16.57 3.74 2.09
N SER A 177 -17.73 3.30 1.60
CA SER A 177 -17.83 2.58 0.31
C SER A 177 -17.33 3.40 -0.87
N CYS A 178 -17.44 4.73 -0.79
CA CYS A 178 -17.04 5.66 -1.84
C CYS A 178 -15.85 6.55 -1.43
N HIS A 179 -15.72 6.85 -0.13
CA HIS A 179 -14.66 7.64 0.48
C HIS A 179 -13.84 6.78 1.46
N PRO A 180 -13.13 5.74 0.97
CA PRO A 180 -12.52 4.71 1.82
C PRO A 180 -11.45 5.24 2.77
N ARG A 181 -10.85 6.39 2.45
CA ARG A 181 -9.86 7.07 3.29
C ARG A 181 -10.40 8.38 3.91
N GLY A 182 -11.71 8.61 3.80
CA GLY A 182 -12.40 9.77 4.38
C GLY A 182 -12.31 11.06 3.58
N GLU A 183 -11.56 11.09 2.48
CA GLU A 183 -11.49 12.24 1.60
C GLU A 183 -12.78 12.40 0.79
N VAL A 184 -13.36 13.58 0.89
CA VAL A 184 -14.43 14.01 0.00
C VAL A 184 -13.78 14.54 -1.28
N THR A 185 -13.43 13.64 -2.20
CA THR A 185 -13.15 14.05 -3.58
C THR A 185 -14.49 14.13 -4.31
N THR A 186 -15.05 15.32 -4.40
CA THR A 186 -16.14 15.65 -5.34
C THR A 186 -15.55 16.17 -6.66
N ASP A 187 -14.29 15.87 -6.96
CA ASP A 187 -13.60 16.48 -8.07
C ASP A 187 -13.48 15.49 -9.24
N PRO A 188 -14.24 15.69 -10.34
CA PRO A 188 -13.97 15.05 -11.62
C PRO A 188 -12.50 15.16 -12.06
N ALA A 189 -11.75 16.16 -11.59
CA ALA A 189 -10.31 16.28 -11.83
C ALA A 189 -9.47 15.22 -11.10
N ALA A 190 -10.02 14.49 -10.12
CA ALA A 190 -9.36 13.30 -9.58
C ALA A 190 -9.20 12.19 -10.64
N HIS A 191 -10.02 12.22 -11.70
CA HIS A 191 -9.81 11.38 -12.87
C HIS A 191 -8.81 11.99 -13.86
N ARG A 192 -8.07 13.05 -13.51
CA ARG A 192 -6.96 13.58 -14.34
C ARG A 192 -5.62 13.16 -13.74
N PRO A 193 -4.58 12.97 -14.58
CA PRO A 193 -4.56 13.06 -16.04
C PRO A 193 -5.07 11.80 -16.74
N PHE A 194 -5.41 10.76 -15.97
CA PHE A 194 -5.79 9.46 -16.49
C PHE A 194 -7.20 9.57 -17.07
N PHE A 195 -8.33 9.25 -16.49
CA PHE A 195 -9.60 9.24 -17.27
C PHE A 195 -10.51 10.51 -17.16
N PRO A 196 -10.33 11.66 -17.85
CA PRO A 196 -11.06 12.89 -17.49
C PRO A 196 -12.56 12.78 -17.80
N ILE A 197 -13.39 12.96 -16.77
CA ILE A 197 -14.87 12.94 -16.84
C ILE A 197 -15.50 14.31 -16.55
N GLY A 198 -14.72 15.38 -16.69
CA GLY A 198 -15.17 16.74 -16.39
C GLY A 198 -16.09 17.32 -17.46
N GLN A 199 -16.53 18.56 -17.21
CA GLN A 199 -17.45 19.27 -18.08
C GLN A 199 -17.03 19.29 -19.55
N GLY A 200 -17.92 18.87 -20.45
CA GLY A 200 -17.68 18.84 -21.90
C GLY A 200 -16.95 17.59 -22.44
N THR A 201 -16.72 16.59 -21.61
CA THR A 201 -16.26 15.25 -22.05
C THR A 201 -17.44 14.38 -22.48
N ALA A 202 -17.16 13.25 -23.15
CA ALA A 202 -18.21 12.30 -23.55
C ALA A 202 -18.91 11.60 -22.37
N HIS A 203 -18.34 11.69 -21.17
CA HIS A 203 -18.82 11.04 -19.95
C HIS A 203 -19.26 12.05 -18.87
N ASP A 204 -19.44 13.33 -19.22
CA ASP A 204 -19.80 14.41 -18.30
C ASP A 204 -21.16 14.18 -17.60
N ASP A 205 -22.08 13.51 -18.29
CA ASP A 205 -23.44 13.25 -17.80
C ASP A 205 -23.63 11.84 -17.19
N GLU A 206 -22.56 11.04 -17.10
CA GLU A 206 -22.63 9.67 -16.59
C GLU A 206 -22.54 9.63 -15.06
N SER A 207 -23.34 8.79 -14.41
CA SER A 207 -23.23 8.59 -12.97
C SER A 207 -22.00 7.73 -12.65
N CYS A 208 -21.39 7.96 -11.48
CA CYS A 208 -20.19 7.21 -11.08
C CYS A 208 -20.41 5.69 -11.10
N SER A 209 -21.63 5.23 -10.76
CA SER A 209 -22.03 3.81 -10.76
C SER A 209 -22.12 3.19 -12.15
N ASP A 210 -22.27 4.01 -13.19
CA ASP A 210 -22.41 3.52 -14.57
C ASP A 210 -21.08 2.95 -15.06
N CYS A 211 -19.96 3.57 -14.64
CA CYS A 211 -18.63 3.03 -14.84
C CYS A 211 -18.20 2.11 -13.69
N HIS A 212 -18.33 2.55 -12.44
CA HIS A 212 -17.87 1.83 -11.26
C HIS A 212 -18.92 0.88 -10.71
N THR A 213 -19.04 -0.27 -11.37
CA THR A 213 -20.09 -1.26 -11.11
C THR A 213 -19.96 -2.02 -9.79
N SER A 214 -18.80 -1.98 -9.14
CA SER A 214 -18.61 -2.53 -7.80
C SER A 214 -18.76 -1.46 -6.72
N ALA A 215 -19.54 -1.79 -5.69
CA ALA A 215 -19.73 -0.93 -4.52
C ALA A 215 -18.57 -1.01 -3.52
N THR A 216 -17.75 -2.07 -3.57
CA THR A 216 -16.65 -2.31 -2.63
C THR A 216 -15.27 -2.17 -3.27
N ASP A 217 -15.20 -2.12 -4.61
CA ASP A 217 -13.96 -1.92 -5.34
C ASP A 217 -14.17 -1.01 -6.55
N ARG A 218 -13.86 0.28 -6.38
CA ARG A 218 -13.99 1.29 -7.45
C ARG A 218 -13.01 1.09 -8.60
N LYS A 219 -12.02 0.20 -8.49
CA LYS A 219 -11.15 -0.14 -9.62
C LYS A 219 -11.87 -0.99 -10.66
N VAL A 220 -12.96 -1.67 -10.28
CA VAL A 220 -13.81 -2.43 -11.20
C VAL A 220 -14.64 -1.45 -12.03
N ILE A 221 -14.22 -1.26 -13.28
CA ILE A 221 -14.83 -0.35 -14.24
C ILE A 221 -15.43 -1.14 -15.40
N ASN A 222 -16.63 -0.75 -15.86
CA ASN A 222 -17.29 -1.36 -17.01
C ASN A 222 -17.33 -0.38 -18.20
N CYS A 223 -16.51 -0.63 -19.22
CA CYS A 223 -16.54 0.13 -20.47
C CYS A 223 -17.53 -0.48 -21.46
N VAL A 224 -17.55 -1.81 -21.56
CA VAL A 224 -18.31 -2.56 -22.57
C VAL A 224 -19.82 -2.57 -22.33
N GLY A 225 -20.27 -2.18 -21.14
CA GLY A 225 -21.68 -1.99 -20.81
C GLY A 225 -22.36 -0.94 -21.70
N CYS A 226 -21.68 0.19 -21.95
CA CYS A 226 -22.17 1.25 -22.83
C CYS A 226 -21.55 1.13 -24.24
N HIS A 227 -20.27 0.74 -24.34
CA HIS A 227 -19.56 0.57 -25.62
C HIS A 227 -19.73 -0.83 -26.21
N HIS A 228 -20.97 -1.32 -26.32
CA HIS A 228 -21.33 -2.73 -26.54
C HIS A 228 -21.16 -3.26 -27.99
N ASP A 229 -20.79 -2.41 -28.96
CA ASP A 229 -20.58 -2.85 -30.36
C ASP A 229 -19.18 -3.47 -30.55
N SER A 230 -19.04 -4.71 -30.10
CA SER A 230 -17.80 -5.48 -30.25
C SER A 230 -17.37 -5.64 -31.71
N ALA A 231 -18.31 -5.72 -32.67
CA ALA A 231 -17.97 -5.94 -34.06
C ALA A 231 -17.31 -4.70 -34.68
N ALA A 232 -17.91 -3.52 -34.48
CA ALA A 232 -17.33 -2.26 -34.93
C ALA A 232 -16.03 -1.93 -34.19
N THR A 233 -15.99 -2.19 -32.88
CA THR A 233 -14.81 -1.95 -32.05
C THR A 233 -13.65 -2.83 -32.50
N ASN A 234 -13.86 -4.14 -32.66
CA ASN A 234 -12.84 -5.07 -33.16
C ASN A 234 -12.36 -4.70 -34.56
N ALA A 235 -13.26 -4.23 -35.45
CA ALA A 235 -12.88 -3.80 -36.79
C ALA A 235 -11.99 -2.55 -36.80
N ALA A 236 -12.17 -1.67 -35.81
CA ALA A 236 -11.35 -0.49 -35.58
C ALA A 236 -10.02 -0.85 -34.87
N HIS A 237 -9.98 -1.83 -33.98
CA HIS A 237 -8.78 -2.23 -33.25
C HIS A 237 -7.95 -3.25 -34.04
N ARG A 238 -7.05 -2.75 -34.89
CA ARG A 238 -6.08 -3.58 -35.65
C ARG A 238 -4.73 -3.72 -34.94
N ILE A 239 -4.76 -3.75 -33.62
CA ILE A 239 -3.59 -3.87 -32.75
C ILE A 239 -3.45 -5.34 -32.35
N SER A 240 -2.22 -5.85 -32.30
CA SER A 240 -1.95 -7.20 -31.80
C SER A 240 -2.26 -7.30 -30.31
N ASP A 241 -2.81 -8.44 -29.88
CA ASP A 241 -3.12 -8.76 -28.46
C ASP A 241 -4.22 -7.91 -27.79
N TYR A 242 -4.89 -7.03 -28.55
CA TYR A 242 -6.10 -6.36 -28.09
C TYR A 242 -7.21 -7.38 -27.76
N ARG A 243 -7.92 -7.14 -26.64
CA ARG A 243 -9.13 -7.87 -26.27
C ARG A 243 -10.27 -6.89 -26.01
N TYR A 244 -11.47 -7.32 -26.37
CA TYR A 244 -12.69 -6.56 -26.13
C TYR A 244 -13.17 -6.80 -24.70
N ASP A 245 -12.52 -6.14 -23.74
CA ASP A 245 -12.87 -6.12 -22.31
C ASP A 245 -12.44 -4.80 -21.66
N SER A 246 -13.03 -4.47 -20.51
CA SER A 246 -12.84 -3.18 -19.85
C SER A 246 -11.40 -2.93 -19.37
N ASP A 247 -10.67 -3.98 -19.00
CA ASP A 247 -9.29 -3.85 -18.53
C ASP A 247 -8.36 -3.50 -19.69
N SER A 248 -8.49 -4.21 -20.81
CA SER A 248 -7.72 -3.96 -22.02
C SER A 248 -8.01 -2.56 -22.59
N CYS A 249 -9.25 -2.08 -22.48
CA CYS A 249 -9.60 -0.71 -22.85
C CYS A 249 -8.81 0.33 -22.04
N ARG A 250 -8.68 0.13 -20.72
CA ARG A 250 -7.98 1.07 -19.82
C ARG A 250 -6.48 1.10 -20.06
N ASP A 251 -5.89 -0.02 -20.47
CA ASP A 251 -4.45 -0.09 -20.74
C ASP A 251 -4.01 0.85 -21.88
N CYS A 252 -4.91 1.13 -22.83
CA CYS A 252 -4.63 1.98 -24.00
C CYS A 252 -5.40 3.31 -23.99
N HIS A 253 -6.66 3.32 -23.53
CA HIS A 253 -7.55 4.48 -23.48
C HIS A 253 -7.75 4.97 -22.05
N GLY A 254 -6.70 4.85 -21.23
CA GLY A 254 -6.68 5.33 -19.86
C GLY A 254 -6.92 6.85 -19.76
N ASP A 255 -6.76 7.59 -20.87
CA ASP A 255 -7.05 9.01 -21.00
C ASP A 255 -8.50 9.37 -21.41
N SER A 256 -9.36 8.36 -21.51
CA SER A 256 -10.72 8.41 -22.08
C SER A 256 -10.80 8.88 -23.54
N GLN A 257 -9.68 9.01 -24.26
CA GLN A 257 -9.67 9.43 -25.65
C GLN A 257 -9.61 8.21 -26.58
N VAL A 258 -10.47 8.24 -27.61
CA VAL A 258 -10.43 7.29 -28.73
C VAL A 258 -9.95 8.05 -29.95
N ASP A 259 -8.64 8.27 -30.02
CA ASP A 259 -8.04 8.93 -31.18
C ASP A 259 -8.19 8.08 -32.45
N ARG A 260 -8.28 8.75 -33.59
CA ARG A 260 -8.29 8.04 -34.88
C ARG A 260 -6.91 7.42 -35.10
N ILE A 261 -6.85 6.22 -35.68
CA ILE A 261 -5.59 5.53 -36.05
C ILE A 261 -4.56 6.42 -36.78
N ARG A 262 -5.00 7.45 -37.51
CA ARG A 262 -4.09 8.40 -38.20
C ARG A 262 -3.32 9.31 -37.24
N ASP A 263 -3.87 9.53 -36.04
CA ASP A 263 -3.38 10.40 -34.98
C ASP A 263 -2.70 9.59 -33.86
N HIS A 264 -2.86 8.25 -33.86
CA HIS A 264 -2.03 7.33 -33.09
C HIS A 264 -0.60 7.32 -33.63
N VAL A 265 0.35 7.87 -32.87
CA VAL A 265 1.76 7.52 -33.05
C VAL A 265 1.92 6.09 -32.56
N PRO A 266 2.40 5.14 -33.37
CA PRO A 266 2.60 3.77 -32.93
C PRO A 266 3.50 3.75 -31.70
N VAL A 267 2.99 3.25 -30.57
CA VAL A 267 3.84 2.90 -29.44
C VAL A 267 4.67 1.71 -29.90
N VAL A 268 5.92 1.97 -30.24
CA VAL A 268 6.89 0.89 -30.49
C VAL A 268 7.20 0.29 -29.13
N VAL A 269 6.44 -0.72 -28.72
CA VAL A 269 6.86 -1.62 -27.65
C VAL A 269 8.05 -2.39 -28.20
N SER A 270 9.25 -1.90 -27.89
CA SER A 270 10.48 -2.66 -28.13
C SER A 270 10.39 -3.92 -27.27
N SER A 271 10.22 -5.05 -27.93
CA SER A 271 10.41 -6.37 -27.32
C SER A 271 11.90 -6.46 -26.93
N GLY A 272 12.17 -6.20 -25.64
CA GLY A 272 13.41 -6.53 -24.96
C GLY A 272 13.19 -7.74 -24.09
#